data_AF-A0A367B1L6-F1
#
_entry.id   AF-A0A367B1L6-F1
#
_cell.length_a   1.000
_cell.length_b   1.000
_cell.length_c   1.000
_cell.angle_alpha   90.00
_cell.angle_beta   90.00
_cell.angle_gamma   90.00
#
_symmetry.space_group_name_H-M   'P 1'
#
loop_
_entity.id
_entity.type
_entity.pdbx_description
1 polymer ?
#
loop_
_entity_poly.entity_id
_entity_poly.type
_entity_poly.pdbx_seq_one_letter_code
_entity_poly.pdbx_strand_id
1 'polypeptide(L)' 'MLATTNPTPVTTSSGASAWLYVGPDERDRELEIIALEIRPTDAAQPYLLVIHVMPTQLRG' A
#
# COMPACT_ATOMS: atom_id res chain seq x y z
N MET A 1 -6.06 16.59 3.48
CA MET A 1 -4.75 16.49 4.18
C MET A 1 -4.11 15.22 3.68
N LEU A 2 -2.86 15.25 3.22
CA LEU A 2 -2.19 14.01 2.77
C LEU A 2 -2.03 13.07 3.97
N ALA A 3 -2.57 11.86 3.86
CA ALA A 3 -2.42 10.84 4.90
C ALA A 3 -0.94 10.45 5.00
N THR A 4 -0.33 10.66 6.17
CA THR A 4 1.05 10.25 6.45
C THR A 4 1.02 8.97 7.29
N THR A 5 1.47 7.86 6.72
CA THR A 5 1.69 6.62 7.47
C THR A 5 3.03 6.00 7.08
N ASN A 6 3.69 5.36 8.05
CA ASN A 6 4.94 4.67 7.81
C ASN A 6 4.65 3.28 7.24
N PRO A 7 5.19 2.91 6.07
CA PRO A 7 4.97 1.59 5.51
C PRO A 7 5.65 0.50 6.33
N THR A 8 4.98 -0.64 6.47
CA THR A 8 5.54 -1.89 7.01
C THR A 8 5.89 -2.83 5.85
N PRO A 9 7.09 -3.44 5.83
CA PRO A 9 7.42 -4.43 4.80
C PRO A 9 6.60 -5.71 5.00
N VAL A 10 6.03 -6.23 3.91
CA VAL A 10 5.25 -7.48 3.90
C VAL A 10 5.57 -8.33 2.67
N THR A 11 5.20 -9.60 2.71
CA THR A 11 5.27 -10.51 1.56
C THR A 11 3.86 -10.90 1.14
N THR A 12 3.54 -10.75 -0.14
CA THR A 12 2.23 -11.15 -0.68
C THR A 12 2.07 -12.67 -0.69
N SER A 13 0.84 -13.17 -0.88
CA SER A 13 0.57 -14.60 -1.05
C SER A 13 1.28 -15.21 -2.26
N SER A 14 1.61 -14.41 -3.28
CA SER A 14 2.42 -14.81 -4.43
C SER A 14 3.93 -14.81 -4.15
N GLY A 15 4.37 -14.43 -2.95
CA GLY A 15 5.79 -14.36 -2.56
C GLY A 15 6.50 -13.06 -2.93
N ALA A 16 5.78 -12.04 -3.42
CA ALA A 16 6.38 -10.77 -3.81
C ALA A 16 6.59 -9.85 -2.59
N SER A 17 7.71 -9.12 -2.57
CA SER A 17 7.96 -8.07 -1.58
C SER A 17 7.04 -6.88 -1.82
N ALA A 18 6.36 -6.42 -0.77
CA ALA A 18 5.40 -5.33 -0.81
C ALA A 18 5.49 -4.44 0.43
N TRP A 19 4.76 -3.33 0.39
CA TRP A 19 4.59 -2.38 1.48
C TRP A 19 3.15 -2.35 1.93
N LEU A 20 2.94 -2.45 3.23
CA LEU A 20 1.66 -2.30 3.92
C LEU A 20 1.57 -0.90 4.51
N TYR A 21 0.52 -0.18 4.15
CA TYR A 21 0.17 1.12 4.72
C TYR A 21 -1.13 0.96 5.48
N VAL A 22 -1.16 1.39 6.74
CA VAL A 22 -2.39 1.45 7.55
C VAL A 22 -2.53 2.86 8.09
N GLY A 23 -3.67 3.50 7.86
CA GLY A 23 -3.92 4.84 8.36
C GLY A 23 -5.23 5.45 7.86
N PRO A 24 -5.64 6.60 8.42
CA PRO A 24 -6.89 7.26 8.06
C PRO A 24 -6.81 7.91 6.66
N ASP A 25 -7.91 7.85 5.91
CA ASP A 25 -8.14 8.67 4.72
C ASP A 25 -8.68 10.07 5.08
N GLU A 26 -8.98 10.89 4.08
CA GLU A 26 -9.52 12.25 4.29
C GLU A 26 -10.94 12.28 4.88
N ARG A 27 -11.58 11.12 5.06
CA ARG A 27 -12.91 10.94 5.65
C ARG A 27 -12.84 10.25 7.02
N ASP A 28 -11.65 10.23 7.65
CA ASP A 28 -11.35 9.56 8.91
C ASP A 28 -11.65 8.04 8.89
N ARG A 29 -11.59 7.41 7.72
CA ARG A 29 -11.71 5.95 7.59
C ARG A 29 -10.34 5.34 7.56
N GLU A 30 -10.07 4.44 8.49
CA GLU A 30 -8.81 3.70 8.48
C GLU A 30 -8.81 2.70 7.31
N LEU A 31 -7.83 2.85 6.44
CA LEU A 31 -7.59 1.99 5.29
C LEU A 31 -6.35 1.14 5.50
N GLU A 32 -6.42 -0.07 5.00
CA GLU A 32 -5.29 -0.94 4.73
C GLU A 32 -4.98 -0.89 3.22
N ILE A 33 -3.72 -0.64 2.86
CA ILE A 33 -3.26 -0.62 1.48
C ILE A 33 -2.03 -1.51 1.35
N ILE A 34 -2.00 -2.38 0.35
CA ILE A 34 -0.80 -3.15 -0.04
C ILE A 34 -0.35 -2.66 -1.41
N ALA A 35 0.92 -2.27 -1.52
CA ALA A 35 1.52 -1.80 -2.75
C ALA A 35 2.88 -2.46 -3.03
N LEU A 36 3.14 -2.71 -4.31
CA LEU A 36 4.43 -3.18 -4.81
C LEU A 36 5.26 -1.99 -5.29
N GLU A 37 6.54 -1.96 -4.95
CA GLU A 37 7.47 -1.00 -5.56
C GLU A 37 7.95 -1.55 -6.90
N ILE A 38 7.60 -0.86 -7.98
CA ILE A 38 8.02 -1.21 -9.33
C ILE A 38 9.13 -0.27 -9.75
N ARG A 39 10.25 -0.86 -10.20
CA ARG A 39 11.40 -0.16 -10.76
C ARG A 39 11.54 -0.57 -12.23
N PRO A 40 10.96 0.21 -13.17
CA PRO A 40 11.03 -0.11 -14.59
C PRO A 40 12.47 -0.13 -15.10
N THR A 41 12.74 -0.96 -16.10
CA THR A 41 14.07 -1.11 -16.69
C THR A 41 14.38 -0.05 -17.77
N ASP A 42 13.37 0.67 -18.23
CA ASP A 42 13.40 1.62 -19.34
C ASP A 42 13.60 3.09 -18.89
N ALA A 43 14.26 3.29 -17.75
CA ALA A 43 14.49 4.60 -17.12
C ALA A 43 13.21 5.37 -16.72
N ALA A 44 12.05 4.72 -16.70
CA ALA A 44 10.87 5.31 -16.08
C ALA A 44 11.05 5.45 -14.56
N GLN A 45 10.41 6.45 -13.97
CA GLN A 45 10.50 6.69 -12.53
C GLN A 45 9.89 5.51 -11.75
N PRO A 46 10.51 5.09 -10.64
CA PRO A 46 9.90 4.12 -9.74
C PRO A 46 8.51 4.56 -9.30
N TYR A 47 7.58 3.62 -9.21
CA TYR A 47 6.23 3.88 -8.76
C TYR A 47 5.71 2.78 -7.84
N LEU A 48 4.70 3.10 -7.06
CA LEU A 48 3.96 2.13 -6.25
C LEU A 48 2.75 1.63 -7.03
N LEU A 49 2.70 0.34 -7.31
CA LEU A 49 1.52 -0.33 -7.82
C LEU A 49 0.67 -0.79 -6.64
N VAL A 50 -0.46 -0.12 -6.40
CA VAL A 50 -1.41 -0.54 -5.38
C VAL A 50 -2.19 -1.76 -5.87
N ILE A 51 -2.10 -2.86 -5.15
CA ILE A 51 -2.75 -4.14 -5.50
C ILE A 51 -3.92 -4.48 -4.58
N HIS A 52 -4.02 -3.82 -3.43
CA HIS A 52 -5.09 -4.03 -2.45
C HIS A 52 -5.40 -2.74 -1.69
N VAL A 53 -6.69 -2.47 -1.51
CA VAL A 53 -7.21 -1.41 -0.63
C VAL A 53 -8.46 -1.93 0.07
N MET A 54 -8.49 -1.87 1.40
CA MET A 54 -9.64 -2.30 2.19
C MET A 54 -9.81 -1.43 3.43
N PRO A 55 -11.04 -0.96 3.76
CA PRO A 55 -11.30 -0.39 5.08
C PRO A 55 -11.01 -1.42 6.17
N THR A 56 -10.28 -1.03 7.21
CA THR A 56 -9.91 -1.96 8.30
C THR A 56 -11.13 -2.45 9.06
N GLN A 57 -12.21 -1.66 9.08
CA GLN A 57 -13.52 -2.01 9.64
C GLN A 57 -14.19 -3.21 8.94
N LEU A 58 -13.78 -3.55 7.71
CA LEU A 58 -14.30 -4.69 6.95
C LEU A 58 -13.38 -5.92 7.06
N ARG A 59 -12.34 -5.88 7.89
CA ARG A 59 -11.60 -7.08 8.27
C ARG A 59 -12.56 -8.03 8.98
N GLY A 60 -12.64 -9.27 8.48
CA GLY A 60 -13.45 -10.33 9.07
C GLY A 60 -12.98 -10.73 10.47
#